data_AF-A0AAP0NUS5-F1
#
_entry.id   AF-A0AAP0NUS5-F1
#
_cell.length_a   1.000
_cell.length_b   1.000
_cell.length_c   1.000
_cell.angle_alpha   90.00
_cell.angle_beta   90.00
_cell.angle_gamma   90.00
#
_symmetry.space_group_name_H-M   'P 1'
#
loop_
_entity.id
_entity.type
_entity.pdbx_description
1 polymer ?
#
loop_
_entity_poly.entity_id
_entity_poly.type
_entity_poly.pdbx_seq_one_letter_code
_entity_poly.pdbx_strand_id
1 'polypeptide(L)'
;MVDPHLELGMKFSSFKTFKMTCRSWGIQNKRQIRFTTNDKKMCICKCQRFKSSNCEFRIFASHMAKDDSTIQIKSINLNHSCTKVNKNYHVTSDWLAEKYIEQFRADPNWTVSGIIQRVKDDLKFEISRMKA
;
A
#
# COMPACT_ATOMS: atom_id res chain seq x y z
N MET A 1 9.93 5.07 8.71
CA MET A 1 9.29 4.58 7.46
C MET A 1 9.55 5.61 6.38
N VAL A 2 10.25 5.22 5.32
CA VAL A 2 10.55 6.08 4.17
C VAL A 2 9.23 6.56 3.55
N ASP A 3 9.11 7.85 3.27
CA ASP A 3 8.01 8.42 2.48
C ASP A 3 8.10 7.82 1.06
N PRO A 4 7.16 6.96 0.64
CA PRO A 4 7.20 6.29 -0.64
C PRO A 4 6.79 7.31 -1.69
N HIS A 5 7.74 8.14 -2.10
CA HIS A 5 7.57 9.00 -3.27
C HIS A 5 7.28 8.12 -4.49
N LEU A 6 6.20 8.41 -5.20
CA LEU A 6 5.82 7.74 -6.44
C LEU A 6 5.82 8.79 -7.54
N GLU A 7 6.72 8.64 -8.49
CA GLU A 7 6.92 9.59 -9.58
C GLU A 7 6.93 8.88 -10.94
N LEU A 8 6.67 9.67 -11.99
CA LEU A 8 6.78 9.19 -13.36
C LEU A 8 8.22 8.80 -13.66
N GLY A 9 8.42 7.64 -14.29
CA GLY A 9 9.76 7.17 -14.65
C GLY A 9 10.49 6.37 -13.57
N MET A 10 9.97 6.32 -12.33
CA MET A 10 10.53 5.54 -11.24
C MET A 10 10.63 4.05 -11.61
N LYS A 11 11.76 3.43 -11.26
CA LYS A 11 12.10 2.04 -11.61
C LYS A 11 12.08 1.13 -10.39
N PHE A 12 11.67 -0.12 -10.61
CA PHE A 12 11.59 -1.17 -9.60
C PHE A 12 12.22 -2.45 -10.14
N SER A 13 12.88 -3.19 -9.26
CA SER A 13 13.47 -4.50 -9.59
C SER A 13 12.43 -5.59 -9.90
N SER A 14 11.18 -5.41 -9.48
CA SER A 14 10.11 -6.37 -9.73
C SER A 14 8.72 -5.76 -9.51
N PHE A 15 7.68 -6.45 -10.00
CA PHE A 15 6.31 -6.11 -9.61
C PHE A 15 6.04 -6.30 -8.11
N LYS A 16 6.82 -7.13 -7.40
CA LYS A 16 6.70 -7.30 -5.96
C LYS A 16 7.09 -6.01 -5.24
N THR A 17 8.26 -5.46 -5.56
CA THR A 17 8.75 -4.20 -4.98
C THR A 17 7.84 -3.03 -5.36
N PHE A 18 7.41 -2.94 -6.61
CA PHE A 18 6.40 -1.96 -7.05
C PHE A 18 5.09 -2.03 -6.23
N LYS A 19 4.51 -3.23 -6.08
CA LYS A 19 3.27 -3.43 -5.31
C LYS A 19 3.46 -3.07 -3.84
N MET A 20 4.59 -3.43 -3.23
CA MET A 20 4.90 -3.06 -1.85
C MET A 20 4.97 -1.54 -1.67
N THR A 21 5.67 -0.82 -2.54
CA THR A 21 5.75 0.65 -2.49
C THR A 21 4.37 1.30 -2.66
N CYS A 22 3.56 0.82 -3.61
CA CYS A 22 2.19 1.30 -3.79
C CYS A 22 1.32 1.06 -2.54
N ARG A 23 1.44 -0.11 -1.89
CA ARG A 23 0.72 -0.44 -0.64
C ARG A 23 1.10 0.53 0.48
N SER A 24 2.40 0.74 0.69
CA SER A 24 2.90 1.69 1.67
C SER A 24 2.37 3.10 1.42
N TRP A 25 2.38 3.57 0.17
CA TRP A 25 1.80 4.86 -0.21
C TRP A 25 0.31 4.92 0.11
N GLY A 26 -0.46 3.88 -0.24
CA GLY A 26 -1.89 3.82 0.03
C GLY A 26 -2.21 3.83 1.53
N ILE A 27 -1.43 3.12 2.35
CA ILE A 27 -1.58 3.10 3.81
C ILE A 27 -1.31 4.48 4.39
N GLN A 28 -0.19 5.12 4.04
CA GLN A 28 0.17 6.44 4.55
C GLN A 28 -0.83 7.53 4.14
N ASN A 29 -1.32 7.48 2.91
CA ASN A 29 -2.30 8.43 2.40
C ASN A 29 -3.76 8.10 2.77
N LYS A 30 -3.99 7.02 3.55
CA LYS A 30 -5.32 6.54 3.94
C LYS A 30 -6.23 6.27 2.74
N ARG A 31 -5.66 5.64 1.70
CA ARG A 31 -6.32 5.25 0.45
C ARG A 31 -6.32 3.74 0.30
N GLN A 32 -7.50 3.17 0.07
CA GLN A 32 -7.61 1.78 -0.34
C GLN A 32 -7.32 1.67 -1.84
N ILE A 33 -6.22 0.99 -2.18
CA ILE A 33 -5.80 0.73 -3.56
C ILE A 33 -5.90 -0.75 -3.90
N ARG A 34 -6.03 -1.06 -5.19
CA ARG A 34 -6.07 -2.42 -5.72
C ARG A 34 -5.19 -2.55 -6.96
N PHE A 35 -4.76 -3.77 -7.23
CA PHE A 35 -3.90 -4.08 -8.37
C PHE A 35 -4.65 -4.90 -9.41
N THR A 36 -4.47 -4.56 -10.68
CA THR A 36 -4.87 -5.37 -11.83
C THR A 36 -3.59 -5.75 -12.57
N THR A 37 -3.39 -7.04 -12.85
CA THR A 37 -2.20 -7.54 -13.54
C THR A 37 -2.64 -8.18 -14.85
N ASN A 38 -1.90 -7.98 -15.94
CA ASN A 38 -2.09 -8.72 -17.19
C ASN A 38 -0.80 -9.46 -17.54
N ASP A 39 -0.90 -10.78 -17.76
CA ASP A 39 0.15 -11.65 -18.33
C ASP A 39 1.57 -11.41 -17.82
N LYS A 40 1.73 -11.13 -16.53
CA LYS A 40 3.01 -10.78 -15.87
C LYS A 40 3.79 -9.62 -16.50
N LYS A 41 3.27 -8.93 -17.52
CA LYS A 41 3.96 -7.86 -18.28
C LYS A 41 3.68 -6.46 -17.73
N MET A 42 2.52 -6.28 -17.10
CA MET A 42 2.07 -4.99 -16.61
C MET A 42 1.28 -5.10 -15.32
N CYS A 43 1.35 -4.05 -14.51
CA CYS A 43 0.55 -3.87 -13.32
C CYS A 43 -0.07 -2.48 -13.30
N ILE A 44 -1.36 -2.44 -12.99
CA ILE A 44 -2.10 -1.19 -12.79
C ILE A 44 -2.51 -1.13 -11.32
N CYS A 45 -2.06 -0.10 -10.62
CA CYS A 45 -2.58 0.29 -9.32
C CYS A 45 -3.75 1.27 -9.54
N LYS A 46 -4.91 1.00 -8.95
CA LYS A 46 -6.09 1.88 -9.02
C LYS A 46 -6.70 2.07 -7.65
N CYS A 47 -7.47 3.14 -7.47
CA CYS A 47 -8.28 3.29 -6.26
C CYS A 47 -9.33 2.17 -6.21
N GLN A 48 -9.60 1.63 -5.01
CA GLN A 48 -10.67 0.66 -4.82
C GLN A 48 -12.04 1.21 -5.25
N ARG A 49 -12.27 2.51 -5.07
CA ARG A 49 -13.51 3.21 -5.43
C ARG A 49 -13.50 3.83 -6.83
N PHE A 50 -12.58 3.45 -7.71
CA PHE A 50 -12.47 4.03 -9.06
C PHE A 50 -13.82 3.99 -9.83
N LYS A 51 -14.58 2.89 -9.75
CA LYS A 51 -15.91 2.75 -10.36
C LYS A 51 -16.99 3.53 -9.63
N SER A 52 -17.07 3.39 -8.31
CA SER A 52 -18.18 3.92 -7.52
C SER A 52 -18.09 5.42 -7.24
N SER A 53 -16.90 6.02 -7.35
CA SER A 53 -16.68 7.46 -7.09
C SER A 53 -16.04 8.19 -8.27
N ASN A 54 -15.96 7.56 -9.44
CA ASN A 54 -15.23 8.06 -10.60
C ASN A 54 -13.82 8.57 -10.24
N CYS A 55 -13.11 7.79 -9.41
CA CYS A 55 -11.83 8.20 -8.86
C CYS A 55 -10.70 7.93 -9.85
N GLU A 56 -9.97 8.99 -10.19
CA GLU A 56 -8.98 9.01 -11.27
C GLU A 56 -7.61 8.45 -10.87
N PHE A 57 -7.39 8.20 -9.58
CA PHE A 57 -6.12 7.64 -9.10
C PHE A 57 -5.76 6.37 -9.87
N ARG A 58 -4.60 6.41 -10.51
CA ARG A 58 -4.10 5.34 -11.36
C ARG A 58 -2.59 5.41 -11.49
N ILE A 59 -1.93 4.29 -11.29
CA ILE A 59 -0.50 4.12 -11.60
C ILE A 59 -0.37 2.94 -12.55
N PHE A 60 0.28 3.16 -13.67
CA PHE A 60 0.56 2.13 -14.66
C PHE A 60 2.06 1.88 -14.71
N ALA A 61 2.44 0.63 -14.47
CA ALA A 61 3.82 0.19 -14.55
C ALA A 61 3.94 -1.06 -15.43
N SER A 62 5.00 -1.14 -16.22
CA SER A 62 5.32 -2.30 -17.06
C SER A 62 6.83 -2.46 -17.20
N HIS A 63 7.24 -3.63 -17.69
CA HIS A 63 8.64 -3.87 -18.04
C HIS A 63 9.17 -2.81 -19.03
N MET A 64 10.43 -2.43 -18.89
CA MET A 64 11.08 -1.52 -19.84
C MET A 64 11.30 -2.18 -21.20
N ALA A 65 11.75 -3.43 -21.21
CA ALA A 65 11.96 -4.26 -22.40
C ALA A 65 11.42 -5.69 -22.17
N LYS A 66 11.29 -6.50 -23.24
CA LYS A 66 10.75 -7.88 -23.14
C LYS A 66 11.57 -8.79 -22.22
N ASP A 67 12.89 -8.61 -22.18
CA ASP A 67 13.83 -9.46 -21.43
C ASP A 67 14.45 -8.76 -20.22
N ASP A 68 13.97 -7.56 -19.87
CA ASP A 68 14.41 -6.80 -18.72
C ASP A 68 13.42 -7.00 -17.56
N SER A 69 13.92 -7.40 -16.39
CA SER A 69 13.10 -7.54 -15.17
C SER A 69 12.70 -6.19 -14.56
N THR A 70 13.33 -5.09 -15.00
CA THR A 70 13.08 -3.74 -14.53
C THR A 70 11.70 -3.25 -14.93
N ILE A 71 10.92 -2.89 -13.92
CA ILE A 71 9.60 -2.30 -14.05
C ILE A 71 9.72 -0.79 -13.95
N GLN A 72 9.04 -0.05 -14.83
CA GLN A 72 8.99 1.41 -14.78
C GLN A 72 7.55 1.91 -14.68
N ILE A 73 7.32 2.95 -13.89
CA ILE A 73 6.07 3.72 -13.91
C ILE A 73 6.03 4.54 -15.20
N LYS A 74 5.13 4.18 -16.12
CA LYS A 74 4.96 4.87 -17.42
C LYS A 74 3.82 5.88 -17.43
N SER A 75 2.90 5.80 -16.47
CA SER A 75 1.84 6.79 -16.27
C SER A 75 1.39 6.79 -14.82
N ILE A 76 1.13 7.98 -14.29
CA ILE A 76 0.77 8.20 -12.90
C ILE A 76 -0.23 9.35 -12.78
N ASN A 77 -1.30 9.11 -12.03
CA ASN A 77 -2.23 10.11 -11.51
C ASN A 77 -2.46 9.79 -10.03
N LEU A 78 -2.00 10.68 -9.15
CA LEU A 78 -2.15 10.54 -7.69
C LEU A 78 -3.42 11.21 -7.14
N ASN A 79 -4.20 11.88 -8.00
CA ASN A 79 -5.39 12.59 -7.58
C ASN A 79 -6.50 11.62 -7.19
N HIS A 80 -7.08 11.87 -6.01
CA HIS A 80 -8.23 11.14 -5.51
C HIS A 80 -9.43 12.07 -5.37
N SER A 81 -10.54 11.75 -6.05
CA SER A 81 -11.85 12.35 -5.79
C SER A 81 -12.60 11.67 -4.64
N CYS A 82 -12.12 10.52 -4.16
CA CYS A 82 -12.76 9.75 -3.10
C CYS A 82 -12.33 10.18 -1.69
N THR A 83 -13.15 9.88 -0.69
CA THR A 83 -12.81 10.09 0.73
C THR A 83 -11.72 9.13 1.24
N LYS A 84 -11.07 9.49 2.34
CA LYS A 84 -10.08 8.63 3.03
C LYS A 84 -10.79 7.44 3.69
N VAL A 85 -10.06 6.35 3.91
CA VAL A 85 -10.60 5.15 4.56
C VAL A 85 -10.10 5.02 6.00
N ASN A 86 -10.95 4.50 6.88
CA ASN A 86 -10.59 4.10 8.25
C ASN A 86 -10.24 2.61 8.36
N LYS A 87 -10.51 1.80 7.33
CA LYS A 87 -10.11 0.39 7.23
C LYS A 87 -9.31 0.20 5.95
N ASN A 88 -8.17 -0.49 6.07
CA ASN A 88 -7.32 -0.79 4.92
C ASN A 88 -6.94 -2.29 4.92
N TYR A 89 -7.24 -3.02 3.86
CA TYR A 89 -6.92 -4.44 3.79
C TYR A 89 -5.44 -4.74 3.57
N HIS A 90 -4.62 -3.74 3.19
CA HIS A 90 -3.15 -3.88 3.13
C HIS A 90 -2.48 -3.68 4.49
N VAL A 91 -3.21 -3.20 5.51
CA VAL A 91 -2.75 -3.27 6.90
C VAL A 91 -3.04 -4.70 7.37
N THR A 92 -2.09 -5.60 7.11
CA THR A 92 -2.12 -7.02 7.51
C THR A 92 -1.35 -7.23 8.82
N SER A 93 -1.50 -8.40 9.45
CA SER A 93 -0.73 -8.77 10.64
C SER A 93 0.78 -8.71 10.37
N ASP A 94 1.25 -9.24 9.23
CA ASP A 94 2.66 -9.17 8.84
C ASP A 94 3.16 -7.71 8.75
N TRP A 95 2.38 -6.83 8.13
CA TRP A 95 2.75 -5.42 8.00
C TRP A 95 2.78 -4.71 9.36
N LEU A 96 1.85 -5.06 10.26
CA LEU A 96 1.83 -4.54 11.63
C LEU A 96 3.03 -5.03 12.43
N ALA A 97 3.38 -6.32 12.31
CA ALA A 97 4.56 -6.90 12.95
C ALA A 97 5.84 -6.21 12.50
N GLU A 98 6.02 -5.99 11.19
CA GLU A 98 7.16 -5.25 10.65
C GLU A 98 7.18 -3.79 11.13
N LYS A 99 6.02 -3.12 11.16
CA LYS A 99 5.91 -1.72 11.58
C LYS A 99 6.28 -1.51 13.04
N TYR A 100 5.84 -2.43 13.92
CA TYR A 100 5.97 -2.29 15.37
C TYR A 100 6.96 -3.30 15.97
N ILE A 101 7.90 -3.80 15.17
CA ILE A 101 8.85 -4.84 15.59
C ILE A 101 9.62 -4.45 16.85
N GLU A 102 9.99 -3.17 16.98
CA GLU A 102 10.69 -2.66 18.16
C GLU A 102 9.79 -2.59 19.39
N GLN A 103 8.50 -2.31 19.23
CA GLN A 103 7.54 -2.33 20.34
C GLN A 103 7.30 -3.76 20.83
N PHE A 104 7.18 -4.72 19.91
CA PHE A 104 7.09 -6.14 20.28
C PHE A 104 8.35 -6.65 20.98
N ARG A 105 9.53 -6.16 20.59
CA ARG A 105 10.80 -6.48 21.27
C ARG A 105 10.88 -5.88 22.67
N ALA A 106 10.35 -4.66 22.85
CA ALA A 106 10.36 -3.96 24.12
C ALA A 106 9.30 -4.50 25.12
N ASP A 107 8.13 -4.91 24.63
CA ASP A 107 7.05 -5.48 25.44
C ASP A 107 6.54 -6.80 24.80
N PRO A 108 7.10 -7.96 25.19
CA PRO A 108 6.63 -9.26 24.73
C PRO A 108 5.19 -9.60 25.14
N ASN A 109 4.63 -8.90 26.14
CA ASN A 109 3.27 -9.11 26.64
C ASN A 109 2.28 -8.05 26.11
N TRP A 110 2.65 -7.33 25.04
CA TRP A 110 1.83 -6.26 24.50
C TRP A 110 0.44 -6.76 24.12
N THR A 111 -0.57 -6.30 24.86
CA THR A 111 -1.92 -6.83 24.73
C THR A 111 -2.53 -6.51 23.37
N VAL A 112 -3.35 -7.42 22.86
CA VAL A 112 -4.16 -7.23 21.64
C VAL A 112 -4.90 -5.89 21.64
N SER A 113 -5.54 -5.53 22.76
CA SER A 113 -6.23 -4.24 22.90
C SER A 113 -5.27 -3.06 22.79
N GLY A 114 -4.07 -3.17 23.36
CA GLY A 114 -3.00 -2.18 23.22
C GLY A 114 -2.52 -2.01 21.78
N ILE A 115 -2.38 -3.11 21.03
CA ILE A 115 -2.01 -3.09 19.60
C ILE A 115 -3.08 -2.37 18.79
N ILE A 116 -4.36 -2.72 18.99
CA ILE A 116 -5.50 -2.09 18.30
C ILE A 116 -5.52 -0.58 18.58
N GLN A 117 -5.37 -0.18 19.85
CA GLN A 117 -5.38 1.22 20.25
C GLN A 117 -4.20 1.98 19.65
N ARG A 118 -2.99 1.40 19.67
CA ARG A 118 -1.81 2.01 19.07
C ARG A 118 -1.94 2.21 17.56
N VAL A 119 -2.48 1.22 16.85
CA VAL A 119 -2.76 1.34 15.41
C VAL A 119 -3.76 2.44 15.13
N LYS A 120 -4.79 2.57 15.96
CA LYS A 120 -5.76 3.65 15.88
C LYS A 120 -5.11 5.01 16.14
N ASP A 121 -4.18 5.13 17.06
CA ASP A 121 -3.54 6.40 17.40
C ASP A 121 -2.52 6.84 16.34
N ASP A 122 -1.64 5.94 15.91
CA ASP A 122 -0.56 6.23 14.97
C ASP A 122 -1.07 6.39 13.53
N LEU A 123 -1.99 5.54 13.10
CA LEU A 123 -2.39 5.44 11.69
C LEU A 123 -3.82 5.90 11.43
N LYS A 124 -4.62 6.07 12.48
CA LYS A 124 -6.07 6.32 12.38
C LYS A 124 -6.78 5.24 11.56
N PHE A 125 -6.32 3.99 11.68
CA PHE A 125 -7.00 2.83 11.14
C PHE A 125 -7.66 2.00 12.22
N GLU A 126 -8.80 1.42 11.89
CA GLU A 126 -9.47 0.37 12.65
C GLU A 126 -9.00 -0.99 12.12
N ILE A 127 -8.53 -1.86 13.03
CA ILE A 127 -8.14 -3.23 12.73
C ILE A 127 -8.94 -4.21 13.59
N SER A 128 -9.13 -5.44 13.09
CA SER A 128 -9.78 -6.50 13.86
C SER A 128 -8.79 -7.15 14.83
N ARG A 129 -9.33 -7.83 15.84
CA ARG A 129 -8.54 -8.67 16.76
C ARG A 129 -7.73 -9.77 16.07
N MET A 130 -8.15 -10.24 14.89
CA MET A 130 -7.37 -11.24 14.12
C MET A 130 -6.14 -10.64 13.44
N LYS A 131 -6.12 -9.31 13.22
CA LYS A 131 -4.99 -8.60 12.61
C LYS A 131 -3.97 -8.14 13.65
N ALA A 132 -4.45 -7.80 14.84
CA ALA A 132 -3.63 -7.48 16.00
C ALA A 132 -2.98 -8.75 16.55
#